data_AF-A0A0Q9T7T5-F1
#
_entry.id   AF-A0A0Q9T7T5-F1
#
_cell.length_a   1.000
_cell.length_b   1.000
_cell.length_c   1.000
_cell.angle_alpha   90.00
_cell.angle_beta   90.00
_cell.angle_gamma   90.00
#
_symmetry.space_group_name_H-M   'P 1'
#
loop_
_entity.id
_entity.type
_entity.pdbx_description
1 polymer ?
#
loop_
_entity_poly.entity_id
_entity_poly.type
_entity_poly.pdbx_seq_one_letter_code
_entity_poly.pdbx_strand_id
1 'polypeptide(L)'
;MSMFDGLSLMSMEEMTQLVTATGASFDRMWMQMMIKHHERAVAVARTELSQGSNGEAKQLAQAIIDARTKEIATMRALLKSALK
;
A
#
# COMPACT_ATOMS: atom_id res chain seq x y z
N MET A 1 -8.68 -5.32 -18.87
CA MET A 1 -8.15 -5.39 -17.49
C MET A 1 -7.43 -6.70 -17.33
N SER A 2 -6.10 -6.70 -17.30
CA SER A 2 -5.32 -7.93 -17.06
C SER A 2 -5.38 -8.27 -15.58
N MET A 3 -5.45 -9.56 -15.24
CA MET A 3 -5.33 -10.03 -13.86
C MET A 3 -4.00 -9.60 -13.20
N PHE A 4 -2.99 -9.25 -14.00
CA PHE A 4 -1.71 -8.68 -13.56
C PHE A 4 -1.79 -7.20 -13.17
N ASP A 5 -2.77 -6.43 -13.66
CA ASP A 5 -2.97 -5.03 -13.22
C ASP A 5 -3.43 -4.97 -11.75
N GLY A 6 -4.05 -6.05 -11.25
CA GLY A 6 -4.44 -6.20 -9.84
C GLY A 6 -3.27 -6.47 -8.89
N LEU A 7 -2.13 -6.95 -9.41
CA LEU A 7 -0.91 -7.25 -8.66
C LEU A 7 0.20 -6.22 -8.90
N SER A 8 0.11 -5.41 -9.96
CA SER A 8 1.06 -4.34 -10.23
C SER A 8 0.97 -3.24 -9.18
N LEU A 9 2.13 -2.87 -8.64
CA LEU A 9 2.27 -2.11 -7.41
C LEU A 9 1.83 -0.64 -7.54
N MET A 10 1.85 -0.05 -8.74
CA MET A 10 1.37 1.30 -9.11
C MET A 10 1.16 1.36 -10.64
N SER A 11 0.24 2.21 -11.15
CA SER A 11 0.09 2.39 -12.61
C SER A 11 1.25 3.20 -13.20
N MET A 12 1.57 2.98 -14.50
CA MET A 12 2.61 3.77 -15.18
C MET A 12 2.26 5.26 -15.24
N GLU A 13 0.98 5.59 -15.33
CA GLU A 13 0.50 6.97 -15.29
C GLU A 13 0.71 7.60 -13.91
N GLU A 14 0.36 6.90 -12.83
CA GLU A 14 0.58 7.35 -11.45
C GLU A 14 2.08 7.57 -11.19
N MET A 15 2.94 6.68 -11.69
CA MET A 15 4.40 6.84 -11.59
C MET A 15 4.92 8.03 -12.40
N THR A 16 4.37 8.28 -13.59
CA THR A 16 4.75 9.43 -14.43
C THR A 16 4.38 10.75 -13.77
N GLN A 17 3.19 10.82 -13.16
CA GLN A 17 2.77 11.99 -12.38
C GLN A 17 3.66 12.18 -11.16
N LEU A 18 4.01 11.09 -10.46
CA LEU A 18 4.85 11.15 -9.26
C LEU A 18 6.26 11.70 -9.56
N VAL A 19 6.92 11.27 -10.64
CA VAL A 19 8.29 11.71 -10.96
C VAL A 19 8.38 13.18 -11.37
N THR A 20 7.25 13.80 -11.72
CA THR A 20 7.18 15.24 -12.06
C THR A 20 6.69 16.10 -10.90
N ALA A 21 6.11 15.50 -9.86
CA ALA A 21 5.64 16.21 -8.68
C ALA A 21 6.82 16.66 -7.79
N THR A 22 6.64 17.80 -7.10
CA THR A 22 7.65 18.32 -6.17
C THR A 22 7.02 18.88 -4.90
N GLY A 23 7.81 18.98 -3.82
CA GLY A 23 7.38 19.52 -2.53
C GLY A 23 6.10 18.85 -2.00
N ALA A 24 5.19 19.63 -1.44
CA ALA A 24 3.96 19.12 -0.82
C ALA A 24 3.05 18.34 -1.80
N SER A 25 3.14 18.62 -3.10
CA SER A 25 2.38 17.86 -4.12
C SER A 25 2.91 16.44 -4.27
N PHE A 26 4.24 16.28 -4.26
CA PHE A 26 4.91 14.99 -4.25
C PHE A 26 4.55 14.21 -2.98
N ASP A 27 4.68 14.84 -1.80
CA ASP A 27 4.43 14.17 -0.53
C ASP A 27 3.00 13.63 -0.44
N ARG A 28 2.02 14.42 -0.87
CA ARG A 28 0.61 14.01 -0.90
C ARG A 28 0.40 12.83 -1.85
N MET A 29 0.91 12.93 -3.08
CA MET A 29 0.73 11.91 -4.11
C MET A 29 1.40 10.60 -3.70
N TRP A 30 2.64 10.66 -3.23
CA TRP A 30 3.38 9.51 -2.74
C TRP A 30 2.66 8.82 -1.58
N MET A 31 2.20 9.57 -0.58
CA MET A 31 1.47 9.00 0.56
C MET A 31 0.15 8.34 0.13
N GLN A 32 -0.61 8.96 -0.78
CA GLN A 32 -1.83 8.37 -1.31
C GLN A 32 -1.57 7.07 -2.07
N MET A 33 -0.50 7.02 -2.88
CA MET A 33 -0.08 5.83 -3.59
C MET A 33 0.37 4.72 -2.63
N MET A 34 1.15 5.06 -1.59
CA MET A 34 1.61 4.09 -0.59
C MET A 34 0.48 3.52 0.28
N ILE A 35 -0.53 4.33 0.61
CA ILE A 35 -1.73 3.83 1.28
C ILE A 35 -2.42 2.75 0.42
N LYS A 36 -2.69 3.04 -0.86
CA LYS A 36 -3.32 2.06 -1.77
C LYS A 36 -2.47 0.80 -1.91
N HIS A 37 -1.16 0.95 -2.06
CA HIS A 37 -0.21 -0.15 -2.17
C HIS A 37 -0.23 -1.05 -0.92
N HIS A 38 -0.23 -0.46 0.28
CA HIS A 38 -0.32 -1.21 1.54
C HIS A 38 -1.69 -1.88 1.73
N GLU A 39 -2.79 -1.25 1.34
CA GLU A 39 -4.13 -1.86 1.40
C GLU A 39 -4.21 -3.13 0.54
N ARG A 40 -3.59 -3.14 -0.64
CA ARG A 40 -3.47 -4.34 -1.48
C ARG A 40 -2.62 -5.42 -0.81
N ALA A 41 -1.48 -5.06 -0.23
CA ALA A 41 -0.63 -6.00 0.50
C ALA A 41 -1.37 -6.64 1.69
N VAL A 42 -2.18 -5.87 2.42
CA VAL A 42 -3.06 -6.38 3.48
C VAL A 42 -4.11 -7.34 2.92
N ALA A 43 -4.73 -7.03 1.78
CA ALA A 43 -5.71 -7.92 1.15
C ALA A 43 -5.08 -9.28 0.76
N VAL A 44 -3.91 -9.27 0.12
CA VAL A 44 -3.18 -10.50 -0.25
C VAL A 44 -2.77 -11.29 1.00
N ALA A 45 -2.23 -10.61 2.02
CA ALA A 45 -1.85 -11.26 3.26
C ALA A 45 -3.06 -11.87 4.00
N ARG A 46 -4.23 -11.23 3.98
CA ARG A 46 -5.46 -11.83 4.54
C ARG A 46 -5.89 -13.09 3.79
N THR A 47 -5.71 -13.13 2.47
CA THR A 47 -5.95 -14.35 1.68
C THR A 47 -5.01 -15.47 2.10
N GLU A 48 -3.70 -15.20 2.20
CA GLU A 48 -2.74 -16.22 2.66
C GLU A 48 -3.03 -16.69 4.09
N LEU A 49 -3.36 -15.76 5.00
CA LEU A 49 -3.68 -16.11 6.39
C LEU A 49 -4.94 -16.99 6.49
N SER A 50 -5.93 -16.79 5.64
CA SER A 50 -7.20 -17.52 5.67
C SER A 50 -7.19 -18.83 4.87
N GLN A 51 -6.48 -18.87 3.75
CA GLN A 51 -6.55 -19.96 2.77
C GLN A 51 -5.22 -20.70 2.58
N GLY A 52 -4.10 -20.13 3.03
CA GLY A 52 -2.78 -20.72 2.91
C GLY A 52 -2.60 -21.96 3.78
N SER A 53 -1.75 -22.88 3.32
CA SER A 53 -1.42 -24.14 3.98
C SER A 53 -0.03 -24.15 4.63
N ASN A 54 0.87 -23.25 4.22
CA ASN A 54 2.22 -23.16 4.76
C ASN A 54 2.22 -22.30 6.05
N GLY A 55 2.63 -22.89 7.17
CA GLY A 55 2.63 -22.21 8.48
C GLY A 55 3.52 -20.97 8.56
N GLU A 56 4.70 -21.01 7.94
CA GLU A 56 5.63 -19.86 7.91
C GLU A 56 5.07 -18.72 7.05
N ALA A 57 4.46 -19.05 5.89
CA ALA A 57 3.81 -18.07 5.03
C ALA A 57 2.64 -17.36 5.74
N LYS A 58 1.86 -18.09 6.55
CA LYS A 58 0.80 -17.50 7.38
C LYS A 58 1.33 -16.60 8.49
N GLN A 59 2.45 -16.97 9.12
CA GLN A 59 3.10 -16.10 10.11
C GLN A 59 3.59 -14.80 9.47
N LEU A 60 4.23 -14.89 8.30
CA LEU A 60 4.63 -13.72 7.53
C LEU A 60 3.41 -12.87 7.13
N ALA A 61 2.32 -13.50 6.70
CA ALA A 61 1.09 -12.80 6.34
C ALA A 61 0.51 -12.00 7.52
N GLN A 62 0.48 -12.58 8.72
CA GLN A 62 0.07 -11.88 9.94
C GLN A 62 0.98 -10.67 10.23
N ALA A 63 2.30 -10.84 10.15
CA ALA A 63 3.26 -9.75 10.36
C ALA A 63 3.08 -8.62 9.33
N ILE A 64 2.79 -8.95 8.07
CA ILE A 64 2.47 -7.97 7.02
C ILE A 64 1.20 -7.20 7.37
N ILE A 65 0.12 -7.88 7.78
CA ILE A 65 -1.13 -7.21 8.17
C ILE A 65 -0.88 -6.20 9.28
N ASP A 66 -0.15 -6.60 10.33
CA ASP A 66 0.10 -5.75 11.49
C ASP A 66 0.95 -4.54 11.15
N ALA A 67 2.02 -4.72 10.37
CA ALA A 67 2.90 -3.63 9.94
C ALA A 67 2.19 -2.66 9.00
N ARG A 68 1.58 -3.17 7.91
CA ARG A 68 0.96 -2.33 6.88
C ARG A 68 -0.24 -1.57 7.41
N THR A 69 -1.03 -2.14 8.32
CA THR A 69 -2.17 -1.43 8.92
C THR A 69 -1.70 -0.25 9.79
N LYS A 70 -0.59 -0.42 10.53
CA LYS A 70 0.02 0.67 11.30
C LYS A 70 0.57 1.77 10.39
N GLU A 71 1.28 1.40 9.33
CA GLU A 71 1.82 2.36 8.35
C GLU A 71 0.71 3.14 7.64
N ILE A 72 -0.40 2.48 7.26
CA ILE A 72 -1.59 3.15 6.71
C ILE A 72 -2.15 4.19 7.70
N ALA A 73 -2.27 3.84 8.98
CA ALA A 73 -2.77 4.77 9.99
C ALA A 73 -1.86 5.99 10.13
N THR A 74 -0.54 5.78 10.16
CA THR A 74 0.45 6.87 10.19
C THR A 74 0.34 7.77 8.96
N MET A 75 0.30 7.21 7.76
CA MET A 75 0.18 8.00 6.52
C MET A 75 -1.14 8.79 6.47
N ARG A 76 -2.26 8.20 6.89
CA ARG A 76 -3.55 8.91 6.98
C ARG A 76 -3.51 10.06 7.99
N ALA A 77 -2.82 9.88 9.11
CA ALA A 77 -2.61 10.94 10.10
C ALA A 77 -1.77 12.08 9.53
N LEU A 78 -0.65 11.76 8.86
CA LEU A 78 0.23 12.74 8.21
C LEU A 78 -0.50 13.53 7.11
N LEU A 79 -1.29 12.86 6.27
CA LEU A 79 -2.11 13.52 5.25
C LEU A 79 -3.13 14.51 5.86
N LYS A 80 -3.63 14.21 7.06
CA LYS A 80 -4.57 15.08 7.78
C LYS A 80 -3.88 16.25 8.49
N SER A 81 -2.65 16.05 8.99
CA SER A 81 -1.92 17.04 9.78
C SER A 81 -1.02 17.98 8.96
N ALA A 82 -0.42 17.49 7.87
CA ALA A 82 0.66 18.18 7.16
C ALA A 82 0.22 18.88 5.87
N LEU A 83 -1.07 18.86 5.53
CA LEU A 83 -1.56 19.30 4.22
C LEU A 83 -2.83 20.16 4.27
N LYS A 84 -2.88 21.10 5.22
CA LYS A 84 -3.73 22.30 5.12
C LYS A 84 -3.07 23.35 4.24
#